data_AF-A0A7Z9H0L0-F1
#
_entry.id   AF-A0A7Z9H0L0-F1
#
_cell.length_a   1.000
_cell.length_b   1.000
_cell.length_c   1.000
_cell.angle_alpha   90.00
_cell.angle_beta   90.00
_cell.angle_gamma   90.00
#
_symmetry.space_group_name_H-M   'P 1'
#
loop_
_entity.id
_entity.type
_entity.pdbx_description
1 polymer ?
#
loop_
_entity_poly.entity_id
_entity_poly.type
_entity_poly.pdbx_seq_one_letter_code
_entity_poly.pdbx_strand_id
1 'polypeptide(L)'
;MRRLSPWQEWILPLGLIACILFILVPLPTAMMDVLLAANITIAVIILLTTISVRTPLEFSIFPSLLLATTLARLVLNVASTRLILTRAQTHGTEAAGGVIASFGNFVTGDRIIVGLIIFTILIVIQFLVITKGTTRISEVSARFVLD
;
A
#
# COMPACT_ATOMS: atom_id res chain seq x y z
N MET A 1 -16.43 -25.97 -0.69
CA MET A 1 -16.34 -24.77 -1.56
C MET A 1 -17.30 -23.70 -1.03
N ARG A 2 -16.86 -22.87 -0.09
CA ARG A 2 -17.67 -21.75 0.42
C ARG A 2 -17.62 -20.63 -0.62
N ARG A 3 -18.78 -20.32 -1.22
CA ARG A 3 -18.97 -19.18 -2.13
C ARG A 3 -18.44 -17.92 -1.44
N LEU A 4 -17.36 -17.36 -1.98
CA LEU A 4 -16.96 -16.00 -1.66
C LEU A 4 -18.13 -15.08 -2.07
N SER A 5 -18.38 -14.05 -1.28
CA SER A 5 -19.47 -13.12 -1.59
C SER A 5 -19.23 -12.49 -2.97
N PRO A 6 -20.26 -12.30 -3.81
CA PRO A 6 -20.09 -11.80 -5.18
C PRO A 6 -19.33 -10.48 -5.22
N TRP A 7 -19.41 -9.65 -4.17
CA TRP A 7 -18.66 -8.39 -4.03
C TRP A 7 -17.13 -8.56 -3.96
N GLN A 8 -16.62 -9.67 -3.43
CA GLN A 8 -15.17 -9.92 -3.32
C GLN A 8 -14.53 -10.33 -4.65
N GLU A 9 -15.28 -11.00 -5.53
CA GLU A 9 -14.82 -11.37 -6.86
C GLU A 9 -14.60 -10.14 -7.75
N TRP A 10 -15.34 -9.05 -7.51
CA TRP A 10 -15.23 -7.81 -8.29
C TRP A 10 -14.10 -6.87 -7.82
N ILE A 11 -13.62 -6.97 -6.58
CA ILE A 11 -12.60 -6.04 -6.04
C ILE A 11 -11.27 -6.13 -6.80
N LEU A 12 -10.83 -7.34 -7.12
CA LEU A 12 -9.59 -7.60 -7.88
C LEU A 12 -9.63 -7.01 -9.30
N PRO A 13 -10.61 -7.36 -10.16
CA PRO A 13 -10.71 -6.80 -11.50
C PRO A 13 -10.99 -5.30 -11.47
N LEU A 14 -11.79 -4.80 -10.53
CA LEU A 14 -12.05 -3.37 -10.39
C LEU A 14 -10.77 -2.59 -10.03
N GLY A 15 -9.94 -3.11 -9.12
CA GLY A 15 -8.64 -2.51 -8.78
C GLY A 15 -7.69 -2.50 -9.98
N LEU A 16 -7.67 -3.57 -10.78
CA LEU A 16 -6.86 -3.65 -11.99
C LEU A 16 -7.33 -2.64 -13.06
N ILE A 17 -8.65 -2.54 -13.28
CA ILE A 17 -9.25 -1.55 -14.19
C ILE A 17 -8.94 -0.13 -13.69
N ALA A 18 -9.04 0.15 -12.39
CA ALA A 18 -8.68 1.44 -11.82
C ALA A 18 -7.19 1.78 -12.04
N CYS A 19 -6.29 0.79 -11.92
CA CYS A 19 -4.88 0.95 -12.22
C CYS A 19 -4.66 1.36 -13.69
N ILE A 20 -5.31 0.67 -14.63
CA ILE A 20 -5.27 0.98 -16.06
C ILE A 20 -5.88 2.36 -16.35
N LEU A 21 -7.00 2.69 -15.70
CA LEU A 21 -7.66 3.99 -15.83
C LEU A 21 -6.74 5.13 -15.37
N PHE A 22 -6.02 4.97 -14.26
CA PHE A 22 -5.05 5.95 -13.77
C PHE A 22 -3.79 6.06 -14.64
N ILE A 23 -3.49 5.03 -15.44
CA ILE A 23 -2.48 5.11 -16.51
C ILE A 23 -2.97 5.96 -17.70
N LEU A 24 -4.27 5.93 -18.00
CA LEU A 24 -4.83 6.66 -19.14
C LEU A 24 -5.19 8.11 -18.78
N VAL A 25 -5.81 8.32 -17.62
CA VAL A 25 -6.37 9.61 -17.20
C VAL A 25 -5.40 10.32 -16.25
N PRO A 26 -4.96 11.56 -16.54
CA PRO A 26 -4.15 12.34 -15.61
C PRO A 26 -4.98 12.72 -14.38
N LEU A 27 -4.61 12.19 -13.21
CA LEU A 27 -5.27 12.54 -11.96
C LEU A 27 -4.88 13.97 -11.51
N PRO A 28 -5.82 14.73 -10.92
CA PRO A 28 -5.51 15.94 -10.18
C PRO A 28 -4.64 15.63 -8.95
N THR A 29 -3.67 16.50 -8.65
CA THR A 29 -2.78 16.37 -7.47
C THR A 29 -3.55 16.40 -6.15
N ALA A 30 -4.58 17.23 -6.04
CA ALA A 30 -5.44 17.29 -4.84
C ALA A 30 -6.16 15.95 -4.55
N MET A 31 -6.58 15.22 -5.59
CA MET A 31 -7.23 13.92 -5.40
C MET A 31 -6.21 12.87 -4.95
N MET A 32 -4.99 12.92 -5.48
CA MET A 32 -3.90 12.04 -5.03
C MET A 32 -3.60 12.24 -3.53
N ASP A 33 -3.51 13.49 -3.07
CA ASP A 33 -3.25 13.81 -1.67
C ASP A 33 -4.33 13.26 -0.74
N VAL A 34 -5.61 13.41 -1.10
CA VAL A 34 -6.73 12.86 -0.33
C VAL A 34 -6.68 11.32 -0.29
N LEU A 35 -6.41 10.69 -1.43
CA LEU A 35 -6.33 9.22 -1.53
C LEU A 35 -5.15 8.66 -0.72
N LEU A 36 -4.01 9.35 -0.72
CA LEU A 36 -2.83 8.96 0.04
C LEU A 36 -3.07 9.14 1.55
N ALA A 37 -3.66 10.27 1.95
CA ALA A 37 -4.03 10.51 3.35
C ALA A 37 -5.05 9.48 3.87
N ALA A 38 -6.05 9.13 3.04
CA ALA A 38 -7.01 8.08 3.36
C ALA A 38 -6.33 6.71 3.51
N ASN A 39 -5.37 6.37 2.64
CA ASN A 39 -4.62 5.11 2.73
C ASN A 39 -3.85 4.99 4.04
N ILE A 40 -3.14 6.06 4.43
CA ILE A 40 -2.39 6.11 5.69
C ILE A 40 -3.35 6.00 6.87
N THR A 41 -4.47 6.73 6.84
CA THR A 41 -5.50 6.69 7.90
C THR A 41 -6.06 5.28 8.08
N ILE A 42 -6.44 4.61 6.99
CA ILE A 42 -6.92 3.22 7.02
C ILE A 42 -5.84 2.28 7.57
N ALA A 43 -4.58 2.46 7.16
CA ALA A 43 -3.47 1.65 7.67
C ALA A 43 -3.27 1.81 9.18
N VAL A 44 -3.38 3.04 9.71
CA VAL A 44 -3.33 3.31 11.15
C VAL A 44 -4.53 2.71 11.88
N ILE A 45 -5.74 2.84 11.33
CA ILE A 45 -6.93 2.20 11.90
C ILE A 45 -6.74 0.70 11.99
N ILE A 46 -6.29 0.05 10.92
CA ILE A 46 -6.01 -1.39 10.91
C ILE A 46 -4.96 -1.75 11.96
N LEU A 47 -3.88 -0.98 12.08
CA LEU A 47 -2.85 -1.20 13.09
C LEU A 47 -3.44 -1.16 14.51
N LEU A 48 -4.20 -0.12 14.83
CA LEU A 48 -4.83 0.05 16.14
C LEU A 48 -5.85 -1.05 16.44
N THR A 49 -6.67 -1.42 15.45
CA THR A 49 -7.60 -2.55 15.55
C THR A 49 -6.86 -3.86 15.79
N THR A 50 -5.78 -4.12 15.04
CA THR A 50 -4.97 -5.35 15.17
C THR A 50 -4.36 -5.49 16.56
N ILE A 51 -3.86 -4.41 17.14
CA ILE A 51 -3.30 -4.40 18.51
C ILE A 51 -4.39 -4.66 19.56
N SER A 52 -5.64 -4.29 19.27
CA SER A 52 -6.76 -4.40 20.20
C SER A 52 -7.56 -5.71 20.09
N VAL A 53 -7.38 -6.48 19.00
CA VAL A 53 -8.06 -7.75 18.74
C VAL A 53 -7.69 -8.78 19.80
N ARG A 54 -8.71 -9.33 20.47
CA ARG A 54 -8.56 -10.39 21.51
C ARG A 54 -9.13 -11.74 21.09
N THR A 55 -9.86 -11.84 19.97
CA THR A 55 -10.66 -13.03 19.64
C THR A 55 -10.38 -13.55 18.21
N PRO A 56 -10.21 -14.87 18.00
CA PRO A 56 -9.86 -15.46 16.71
C PRO A 56 -10.93 -15.34 15.60
N LEU A 57 -12.16 -14.91 15.91
CA LEU A 57 -13.20 -14.69 14.90
C LEU A 57 -12.89 -13.47 14.00
N GLU A 58 -12.20 -12.46 14.54
CA GLU A 58 -11.76 -11.26 13.81
C GLU A 58 -10.61 -11.58 12.83
N PHE A 59 -9.89 -12.69 13.06
CA PHE A 59 -8.85 -13.17 12.16
C PHE A 59 -9.39 -13.62 10.81
N SER A 60 -10.67 -14.03 10.69
CA SER A 60 -11.23 -14.49 9.41
C SER A 60 -11.52 -13.35 8.43
N ILE A 61 -11.67 -12.11 8.90
CA ILE A 61 -11.88 -10.93 8.05
C ILE A 61 -10.56 -10.24 7.69
N PHE A 62 -9.49 -10.59 8.41
CA PHE A 62 -8.16 -10.02 8.23
C PHE A 62 -7.57 -10.27 6.83
N PRO A 63 -7.63 -11.48 6.24
CA PRO A 63 -7.10 -11.73 4.90
C PRO A 63 -7.78 -10.90 3.80
N SER A 64 -9.09 -10.72 3.88
CA SER A 64 -9.84 -9.94 2.89
C SER A 64 -9.57 -8.44 3.03
N LEU A 65 -9.46 -7.92 4.26
CA LEU A 65 -9.05 -6.53 4.51
C LEU A 65 -7.62 -6.26 4.04
N LEU A 66 -6.68 -7.18 4.31
CA LEU A 66 -5.31 -7.08 3.81
C LEU A 66 -5.27 -7.11 2.28
N LEU A 67 -6.04 -7.98 1.62
CA LEU A 67 -6.11 -8.03 0.16
C LEU A 67 -6.63 -6.71 -0.41
N ALA A 68 -7.74 -6.19 0.12
CA ALA A 68 -8.34 -4.93 -0.33
C ALA A 68 -7.39 -3.73 -0.14
N THR A 69 -6.75 -3.63 1.04
CA THR A 69 -5.79 -2.55 1.32
C THR A 69 -4.51 -2.67 0.50
N THR A 70 -4.05 -3.88 0.21
CA THR A 70 -2.89 -4.12 -0.66
C THR A 70 -3.20 -3.71 -2.10
N LEU A 71 -4.38 -4.03 -2.62
CA LEU A 71 -4.82 -3.58 -3.95
C LEU A 71 -4.94 -2.05 -4.02
N ALA A 72 -5.53 -1.43 -3.00
CA ALA A 72 -5.58 0.02 -2.91
C ALA A 72 -4.16 0.63 -2.92
N ARG A 73 -3.21 0.07 -2.15
CA ARG A 73 -1.80 0.48 -2.19
C ARG A 73 -1.17 0.31 -3.57
N LEU A 74 -1.43 -0.80 -4.26
CA LEU A 74 -0.89 -1.03 -5.61
C LEU A 74 -1.36 0.07 -6.57
N VAL A 75 -2.67 0.33 -6.61
CA VAL A 75 -3.27 1.34 -7.47
C VAL A 75 -2.71 2.73 -7.18
N LEU A 76 -2.59 3.11 -5.90
CA LEU A 76 -2.05 4.41 -5.50
C LEU A 76 -0.58 4.58 -5.88
N ASN A 77 0.26 3.54 -5.72
CA ASN A 77 1.67 3.60 -6.10
C ASN A 77 1.87 3.73 -7.61
N VAL A 78 1.08 3.02 -8.42
CA VAL A 78 1.16 3.15 -9.88
C VAL A 78 0.68 4.54 -10.32
N ALA A 79 -0.43 5.01 -9.76
CA ALA A 79 -0.99 6.31 -10.07
C ALA A 79 -0.06 7.47 -9.65
N SER A 80 0.55 7.39 -8.46
CA SER A 80 1.51 8.41 -7.98
C SER A 80 2.77 8.42 -8.81
N THR A 81 3.34 7.26 -9.14
CA THR A 81 4.54 7.16 -9.99
C THR A 81 4.29 7.77 -11.36
N ARG A 82 3.17 7.46 -12.01
CA ARG A 82 2.82 8.10 -13.28
C ARG A 82 2.63 9.60 -13.13
N LEU A 83 1.90 10.04 -12.11
CA LEU A 83 1.64 11.45 -11.87
C LEU A 83 2.96 12.23 -11.74
N ILE A 84 3.89 11.70 -10.94
CA ILE A 84 5.24 12.23 -10.77
C ILE A 84 5.96 12.26 -12.12
N LEU A 85 6.05 11.15 -12.85
CA LEU A 85 6.79 11.09 -14.12
C LEU A 85 6.20 11.98 -15.22
N THR A 86 4.88 12.17 -15.24
CA THR A 86 4.19 12.97 -16.27
C THR A 86 4.21 14.46 -15.95
N ARG A 87 4.05 14.85 -14.67
CA ARG A 87 4.01 16.25 -14.26
C ARG A 87 5.38 16.81 -13.85
N ALA A 88 6.38 15.97 -13.56
CA ALA A 88 7.72 16.42 -13.15
C ALA A 88 8.37 17.33 -14.19
N GLN A 89 8.10 17.10 -15.48
CA GLN A 89 8.65 17.92 -16.57
C GLN A 89 8.10 19.36 -16.59
N THR A 90 6.89 19.59 -16.07
CA THR A 90 6.20 20.89 -16.14
C THR A 90 6.16 21.65 -14.81
N HIS A 91 6.15 20.95 -13.67
CA HIS A 91 5.93 21.53 -12.33
C HIS A 91 7.05 21.19 -11.32
N GLY A 92 8.14 20.55 -11.76
CA GLY A 92 9.28 20.23 -10.89
C GLY A 92 8.89 19.39 -9.67
N THR A 93 9.29 19.82 -8.48
CA THR A 93 9.05 19.12 -7.21
C THR A 93 7.59 19.13 -6.73
N GLU A 94 6.76 20.06 -7.22
CA GLU A 94 5.33 20.14 -6.89
C GLU A 94 4.46 19.16 -7.70
N ALA A 95 5.05 18.52 -8.71
CA ALA A 95 4.40 17.54 -9.58
C ALA A 95 3.81 16.34 -8.83
N ALA A 96 4.36 16.02 -7.66
CA ALA A 96 4.01 14.84 -6.89
C ALA A 96 2.74 15.00 -6.02
N GLY A 97 2.25 16.22 -5.82
CA GLY A 97 1.23 16.52 -4.81
C GLY A 97 1.84 16.94 -3.46
N GLY A 98 1.04 17.60 -2.62
CA GLY A 98 1.51 18.23 -1.39
C GLY A 98 1.97 17.22 -0.34
N VAL A 99 1.30 16.06 -0.24
CA VAL A 99 1.68 15.03 0.74
C VAL A 99 3.00 14.39 0.35
N ILE A 100 3.19 14.05 -0.92
CA ILE A 100 4.42 13.41 -1.40
C ILE A 100 5.60 14.39 -1.35
N ALA A 101 5.40 15.66 -1.75
CA ALA A 101 6.44 16.69 -1.66
C ALA A 101 6.88 16.94 -0.21
N SER A 102 5.91 17.01 0.72
CA SER A 102 6.19 17.19 2.15
C SER A 102 6.93 15.98 2.74
N PHE A 103 6.51 14.76 2.41
CA PHE A 103 7.21 13.54 2.82
C PHE A 103 8.63 13.47 2.24
N GLY A 104 8.81 13.86 0.98
CA GLY A 104 10.11 13.94 0.33
C GLY A 104 11.04 14.89 1.07
N ASN A 105 10.61 16.11 1.35
CA ASN A 105 11.39 17.07 2.13
C ASN A 105 11.66 16.58 3.56
N PHE A 106 10.70 15.92 4.21
CA PHE A 106 10.87 15.36 5.55
C PHE A 106 11.93 14.25 5.60
N VAL A 107 11.93 13.33 4.63
CA VAL A 107 12.89 12.22 4.56
C VAL A 107 14.28 12.70 4.14
N THR A 108 14.34 13.69 3.26
CA THR A 108 15.61 14.14 2.67
C THR A 108 16.30 15.21 3.52
N GLY A 109 15.53 15.98 4.30
CA GLY A 109 16.03 17.15 5.03
C GLY A 109 16.85 18.07 4.11
N ASP A 110 17.97 18.59 4.62
CA ASP A 110 18.91 19.40 3.84
C ASP A 110 19.90 18.58 2.99
N ARG A 111 19.89 17.23 3.09
CA ARG A 111 20.92 16.37 2.51
C ARG A 111 20.32 15.18 1.77
N ILE A 112 20.33 15.24 0.43
CA ILE A 112 19.88 14.13 -0.46
C ILE A 112 20.46 12.77 -0.09
N ILE A 113 21.71 12.74 0.38
CA ILE A 113 22.39 11.53 0.84
C ILE A 113 21.65 10.86 2.01
N VAL A 114 21.11 11.62 2.96
CA VAL A 114 20.33 11.07 4.09
C VAL A 114 19.05 10.41 3.58
N GLY A 115 18.36 11.06 2.64
CA GLY A 115 17.17 10.49 2.00
C GLY A 115 17.46 9.17 1.29
N LEU A 116 18.58 9.07 0.56
CA LEU A 116 19.01 7.84 -0.10
C LEU A 116 19.27 6.70 0.89
N ILE A 117 19.92 7.00 2.03
CA ILE A 117 20.20 6.02 3.09
C ILE A 117 18.89 5.51 3.69
N ILE A 118 17.96 6.42 4.05
CA ILE A 118 16.65 6.04 4.62
C ILE A 118 15.87 5.19 3.61
N PHE A 119 15.83 5.60 2.34
CA PHE A 119 15.16 4.84 1.28
C PHE A 119 15.71 3.40 1.16
N THR A 120 17.03 3.25 1.21
CA THR A 120 17.69 1.94 1.16
C THR A 120 17.31 1.08 2.37
N ILE A 121 17.31 1.65 3.57
CA ILE A 121 16.90 0.96 4.81
C ILE A 121 15.45 0.47 4.68
N LEU A 122 14.54 1.31 4.20
CA LEU A 122 13.13 0.96 4.03
C LEU A 122 12.93 -0.20 3.03
N ILE A 123 13.64 -0.20 1.90
CA ILE A 123 13.59 -1.31 0.94
C ILE A 123 14.04 -2.61 1.59
N VAL A 124 15.18 -2.59 2.31
CA VAL A 124 15.73 -3.78 2.97
C VAL A 124 14.74 -4.32 4.01
N ILE A 125 14.17 -3.44 4.85
CA ILE A 125 13.19 -3.85 5.87
C ILE A 125 11.95 -4.44 5.21
N GLN A 126 11.39 -3.80 4.17
CA GLN A 126 10.22 -4.31 3.44
C GLN A 126 10.48 -5.72 2.90
N PHE A 127 11.63 -5.95 2.28
CA PHE A 127 11.99 -7.27 1.76
C PHE A 127 12.19 -8.32 2.87
N LEU A 128 12.92 -7.97 3.94
CA LEU A 128 13.19 -8.87 5.05
C LEU A 128 11.92 -9.29 5.80
N VAL A 129 11.00 -8.35 6.04
CA VAL A 129 9.74 -8.63 6.74
C VAL A 129 8.86 -9.58 5.92
N ILE A 130 8.72 -9.35 4.61
CA ILE A 130 7.94 -10.23 3.72
C ILE A 130 8.52 -11.65 3.70
N THR A 131 9.85 -11.76 3.58
CA THR A 131 10.55 -13.05 3.52
C THR A 131 10.40 -13.82 4.83
N LYS A 132 10.63 -13.18 5.98
CA LYS A 132 10.52 -13.87 7.29
C LYS A 132 9.08 -14.15 7.70
N GLY A 133 8.13 -13.29 7.31
CA GLY A 133 6.72 -13.48 7.59
C GLY A 133 6.14 -14.72 6.90
N THR A 134 6.48 -14.92 5.63
CA THR A 134 6.02 -16.10 4.87
C THR A 134 6.62 -17.40 5.40
N THR A 135 7.88 -17.42 5.85
CA THR A 135 8.51 -18.63 6.43
C THR A 135 7.73 -19.17 7.65
N ARG A 136 7.34 -18.29 8.59
CA ARG A 136 6.56 -18.66 9.79
C ARG A 136 5.18 -19.23 9.44
N ILE A 137 4.53 -18.70 8.41
CA ILE A 137 3.18 -19.15 7.98
C ILE A 137 3.27 -20.51 7.28
N SER A 138 4.31 -20.75 6.48
CA SER A 138 4.54 -22.04 5.80
C SER A 138 4.83 -23.18 6.77
N GLU A 139 5.59 -22.92 7.85
CA GLU A 139 5.86 -23.91 8.90
C GLU A 139 4.57 -24.40 9.58
N VAL A 140 3.70 -23.46 9.95
CA VAL A 140 2.43 -23.76 10.61
C VAL A 140 1.46 -24.47 9.66
N SER A 141 1.41 -24.05 8.40
CA SER A 141 0.56 -24.70 7.38
C SER A 141 0.97 -26.15 7.11
N ALA A 142 2.27 -26.45 7.08
CA ALA A 142 2.77 -27.81 6.90
C ALA A 142 2.40 -28.73 8.07
N ARG A 143 2.41 -28.20 9.30
CA ARG A 143 1.98 -28.95 10.49
C ARG A 143 0.47 -29.28 10.46
N PHE A 144 -0.35 -28.37 9.93
CA PHE A 144 -1.80 -28.59 9.74
C PHE A 144 -2.19 -29.51 8.58
N VAL A 145 -1.23 -29.93 7.75
CA VAL A 145 -1.45 -30.94 6.69
C VAL A 145 -1.05 -32.34 7.16
N LEU A 146 -0.21 -32.42 8.20
CA LEU A 146 0.23 -33.68 8.82
C LEU A 146 -0.70 -34.13 9.96
N ASP A 147 -1.39 -33.20 10.62
CA ASP A 147 -2.55 -33.45 11.51
C ASP A 147 -3.86 -33.55 10.71
#